data_AF-K9QJX7-F1
#
_entry.id   AF-K9QJX7-F1
#
_cell.length_a   1.000
_cell.length_b   1.000
_cell.length_c   1.000
_cell.angle_alpha   90.00
_cell.angle_beta   90.00
_cell.angle_gamma   90.00
#
_symmetry.space_group_name_H-M   'P 1'
#
loop_
_entity.id
_entity.type
_entity.pdbx_description
1 polymer ?
#
loop_
_entity_poly.entity_id
_entity_poly.type
_entity_poly.pdbx_seq_one_letter_code
_entity_poly.pdbx_strand_id
1 'polypeptide(L)'
;MSRRLPKGRSASSVALEPEVAIALIGLFSGAADGEGISYSEEYALSEMLGEIAQFEDYSEEDFEELGEKLVSLIEEEDAEDLVAKAIESLPNRSYREAAYITAILIVGIDEEVPENEQDYISELQEALNISNERAQELIDEVFGEDEEECEDDEDEE
;
A
#
# COMPACT_ATOMS: atom_id res chain seq x y z
N MET A 1 5.13 53.37 2.07
CA MET A 1 5.80 52.13 1.62
C MET A 1 5.50 51.06 2.67
N SER A 2 4.34 50.42 2.62
CA SER A 2 4.12 49.08 2.05
C SER A 2 5.23 48.06 2.36
N ARG A 3 4.91 47.07 3.20
CA ARG A 3 4.91 45.65 2.82
C ARG A 3 4.19 44.85 3.92
N ARG A 4 2.94 44.46 3.64
CA ARG A 4 2.32 43.33 4.32
C ARG A 4 2.99 42.07 3.76
N LEU A 5 3.51 41.24 4.65
CA LEU A 5 3.92 39.88 4.30
C LEU A 5 2.67 39.13 3.86
N PRO A 6 2.66 38.49 2.67
CA PRO A 6 1.62 37.52 2.37
C PRO A 6 1.77 36.40 3.41
N LYS A 7 0.71 36.21 4.21
CA LYS A 7 0.55 34.97 4.98
C LYS A 7 0.66 33.83 3.97
N GLY A 8 1.53 32.87 4.28
CA GLY A 8 1.78 31.71 3.43
C GLY A 8 0.46 31.17 2.90
N ARG A 9 0.46 30.83 1.61
CA ARG A 9 -0.60 29.99 1.04
C ARG A 9 -0.71 28.80 1.99
N SER A 10 -1.84 28.66 2.67
CA SER A 10 -2.29 27.33 3.03
C SER A 10 -2.34 26.59 1.69
N ALA A 11 -1.35 25.75 1.44
CA ALA A 11 -1.57 24.61 0.59
C ALA A 11 -2.69 23.87 1.33
N SER A 12 -3.92 24.06 0.87
CA SER A 12 -5.00 23.16 1.20
C SER A 12 -4.62 21.88 0.48
N SER A 13 -3.70 21.08 1.04
CA SER A 13 -3.56 19.69 0.64
C SER A 13 -4.89 19.07 1.03
N VAL A 14 -5.77 18.91 0.04
CA VAL A 14 -6.99 18.15 0.24
C VAL A 14 -6.51 16.75 0.59
N ALA A 15 -6.82 16.29 1.80
CA ALA A 15 -6.52 14.91 2.20
C ALA A 15 -7.16 13.97 1.18
N LEU A 16 -6.42 12.93 0.78
CA LEU A 16 -6.96 11.90 -0.10
C LEU A 16 -8.06 11.14 0.64
N GLU A 17 -9.00 10.58 -0.12
CA GLU A 17 -9.89 9.56 0.44
C GLU A 17 -9.02 8.40 0.94
N PRO A 18 -9.27 7.83 2.12
CA PRO A 18 -8.41 6.79 2.69
C PRO A 18 -8.21 5.58 1.76
N GLU A 19 -9.24 5.22 1.00
CA GLU A 19 -9.23 4.13 0.01
C GLU A 19 -8.32 4.49 -1.18
N VAL A 20 -8.36 5.75 -1.64
CA VAL A 20 -7.43 6.26 -2.65
C VAL A 20 -5.99 6.25 -2.12
N ALA A 21 -5.79 6.60 -0.85
CA ALA A 21 -4.47 6.58 -0.23
C ALA A 21 -3.89 5.15 -0.12
N ILE A 22 -4.71 4.16 0.26
CA ILE A 22 -4.30 2.74 0.29
C ILE A 22 -3.89 2.29 -1.11
N ALA A 23 -4.75 2.51 -2.10
CA ALA A 23 -4.49 2.07 -3.47
C ALA A 23 -3.24 2.75 -4.05
N LEU A 24 -3.03 4.03 -3.76
CA LEU A 24 -1.85 4.77 -4.21
C LEU A 24 -0.56 4.22 -3.57
N ILE A 25 -0.58 3.86 -2.29
CA ILE A 25 0.57 3.21 -1.63
C ILE A 25 0.86 1.85 -2.28
N GLY A 26 -0.16 1.00 -2.49
CA GLY A 26 0.03 -0.28 -3.18
C GLY A 26 0.62 -0.12 -4.57
N LEU A 27 0.09 0.83 -5.35
CA LEU A 27 0.56 1.15 -6.69
C LEU A 27 2.04 1.58 -6.70
N PHE A 28 2.45 2.49 -5.80
CA PHE A 28 3.85 2.91 -5.70
C PHE A 28 4.77 1.82 -5.13
N SER A 29 4.23 0.84 -4.41
CA SER A 29 5.00 -0.30 -3.91
C SER A 29 5.47 -1.20 -5.05
N GLY A 30 4.59 -1.52 -6.01
CA GLY A 30 4.96 -2.26 -7.23
C GLY A 30 5.75 -1.45 -8.26
N ALA A 31 6.07 -0.18 -7.95
CA ALA A 31 6.97 0.63 -8.77
C ALA A 31 8.31 0.90 -8.06
N ALA A 32 8.51 0.37 -6.86
CA ALA A 32 9.62 0.72 -5.97
C ALA A 32 10.98 0.25 -6.52
N ASP A 33 11.00 -0.76 -7.37
CA ASP A 33 12.20 -1.26 -8.06
C ASP A 33 12.67 -0.40 -9.24
N GLY A 34 11.83 0.55 -9.68
CA GLY A 34 12.09 1.42 -10.81
C GLY A 34 11.89 0.77 -12.18
N GLU A 35 11.39 -0.46 -12.26
CA GLU A 35 10.91 -1.07 -13.52
C GLU A 35 9.49 -0.61 -13.88
N GLY A 36 8.79 -0.04 -12.89
CA GLY A 36 7.43 0.45 -13.05
C GLY A 36 6.42 -0.70 -13.03
N ILE A 37 5.14 -0.35 -13.06
CA ILE A 37 4.08 -1.31 -12.73
C ILE A 37 3.77 -2.17 -13.94
N SER A 38 3.91 -3.48 -13.77
CA SER A 38 3.56 -4.48 -14.76
C SER A 38 2.04 -4.71 -14.82
N TYR A 39 1.57 -5.27 -15.94
CA TYR A 39 0.15 -5.63 -16.09
C TYR A 39 -0.30 -6.68 -15.05
N SER A 40 0.60 -7.56 -14.61
CA SER A 40 0.35 -8.53 -13.55
C SER A 40 0.11 -7.85 -12.21
N GLU A 41 0.93 -6.87 -11.85
CA GLU A 41 0.80 -6.11 -10.61
C GLU A 41 -0.42 -5.19 -10.62
N GLU A 42 -0.73 -4.57 -11.75
CA GLU A 42 -1.95 -3.76 -11.91
C GLU A 42 -3.22 -4.60 -11.71
N TYR A 43 -3.30 -5.76 -12.36
CA TYR A 43 -4.43 -6.67 -12.20
C TYR A 43 -4.51 -7.22 -10.77
N ALA A 44 -3.37 -7.65 -10.22
CA ALA A 44 -3.30 -8.14 -8.86
C ALA A 44 -3.70 -7.07 -7.83
N LEU A 45 -3.37 -5.79 -8.06
CA LEU A 45 -3.80 -4.70 -7.20
C LEU A 45 -5.32 -4.64 -7.07
N SER A 46 -6.06 -4.70 -8.19
CA SER A 46 -7.53 -4.71 -8.12
C SER A 46 -8.10 -5.91 -7.35
N GLU A 47 -7.58 -7.11 -7.59
CA GLU A 47 -8.02 -8.33 -6.89
C GLU A 47 -7.68 -8.26 -5.39
N MET A 48 -6.45 -7.85 -5.05
CA MET A 48 -5.98 -7.73 -3.67
C MET A 48 -6.73 -6.65 -2.88
N LEU A 49 -7.05 -5.52 -3.52
CA LEU A 49 -7.87 -4.49 -2.88
C LEU A 49 -9.24 -5.06 -2.52
N GLY A 50 -9.86 -5.87 -3.38
CA GLY A 50 -11.18 -6.49 -3.10
C GLY A 50 -11.21 -7.38 -1.85
N GLU A 51 -10.08 -7.96 -1.46
CA GLU A 51 -9.95 -8.78 -0.24
C GLU A 51 -9.75 -7.94 1.03
N ILE A 52 -9.48 -6.64 0.89
CA ILE A 52 -9.29 -5.72 2.01
C ILE A 52 -10.65 -5.17 2.45
N ALA A 53 -10.91 -5.22 3.76
CA ALA A 53 -12.20 -4.81 4.34
C ALA A 53 -12.65 -3.38 3.95
N GLN A 54 -11.73 -2.48 3.62
CA GLN A 54 -12.05 -1.11 3.16
C GLN A 54 -12.69 -1.07 1.76
N PHE A 55 -12.54 -2.13 0.95
CA PHE A 55 -13.04 -2.22 -0.41
C PHE A 55 -14.07 -3.36 -0.58
N GLU A 56 -14.55 -3.97 0.51
CA GLU A 56 -15.47 -5.12 0.44
C GLU A 56 -16.76 -4.85 -0.37
N ASP A 57 -17.20 -3.59 -0.40
CA ASP A 57 -18.39 -3.12 -1.10
C ASP A 57 -18.09 -2.54 -2.50
N TYR A 58 -16.84 -2.52 -2.95
CA TYR A 58 -16.47 -1.97 -4.25
C TYR A 58 -16.98 -2.87 -5.38
N SER A 59 -17.66 -2.27 -6.34
CA SER A 59 -18.01 -2.89 -7.62
C SER A 59 -16.90 -2.71 -8.65
N GLU A 60 -17.00 -3.43 -9.77
CA GLU A 60 -16.10 -3.23 -10.93
C GLU A 60 -16.08 -1.74 -11.38
N GLU A 61 -17.23 -1.05 -11.35
CA GLU A 61 -17.35 0.37 -11.68
C GLU A 61 -16.59 1.25 -10.66
N ASP A 62 -16.64 0.92 -9.36
CA ASP A 62 -15.92 1.66 -8.32
C ASP A 62 -14.40 1.51 -8.46
N PHE A 63 -13.92 0.33 -8.87
CA PHE A 63 -12.50 0.11 -9.17
C PHE A 63 -12.04 0.84 -10.44
N GLU A 64 -12.88 0.93 -11.47
CA GLU A 64 -12.60 1.75 -12.65
C GLU A 64 -12.46 3.23 -12.27
N GLU A 65 -13.41 3.77 -11.49
CA GLU A 65 -13.34 5.15 -11.00
C GLU A 65 -12.12 5.40 -10.11
N LEU A 66 -11.74 4.43 -9.27
CA LEU A 66 -10.52 4.49 -8.47
C LEU A 66 -9.27 4.56 -9.35
N GLY A 67 -9.18 3.73 -10.38
CA GLY A 67 -8.09 3.75 -11.36
C GLY A 67 -7.96 5.11 -12.06
N GLU A 68 -9.07 5.67 -12.53
CA GLU A 68 -9.09 7.01 -13.16
C GLU A 68 -8.60 8.11 -12.20
N LYS A 69 -8.98 8.04 -10.91
CA LYS A 69 -8.50 8.96 -9.87
C LYS A 69 -6.99 8.83 -9.65
N LEU A 70 -6.47 7.60 -9.58
CA LEU A 70 -5.03 7.37 -9.39
C LEU A 70 -4.21 7.92 -10.55
N VAL A 71 -4.62 7.65 -11.80
CA VAL A 71 -3.96 8.19 -13.00
C VAL A 71 -3.96 9.71 -12.97
N SER A 72 -5.11 10.32 -12.67
CA SER A 72 -5.22 11.77 -12.59
C SER A 72 -4.26 12.37 -11.55
N LEU A 73 -4.12 11.73 -10.37
CA LEU A 73 -3.20 12.19 -9.32
C LEU A 73 -1.74 12.11 -9.76
N ILE A 74 -1.33 11.00 -10.39
CA ILE A 74 0.05 10.77 -10.86
C ILE A 74 0.45 11.74 -11.97
N GLU A 75 -0.50 12.17 -12.81
CA GLU A 75 -0.24 13.19 -13.83
C GLU A 75 -0.10 14.61 -13.25
N GLU A 76 -0.68 14.88 -12.07
CA GLU A 76 -0.77 16.22 -11.47
C GLU A 76 0.31 16.51 -10.41
N GLU A 77 0.76 15.51 -9.66
CA GLU A 77 1.66 15.65 -8.51
C GLU A 77 2.88 14.73 -8.61
N ASP A 78 4.01 15.13 -8.03
CA ASP A 78 5.23 14.31 -7.99
C ASP A 78 5.03 13.09 -7.07
N ALA A 79 5.65 11.96 -7.42
CA ALA A 79 5.49 10.68 -6.72
C ALA A 79 5.78 10.76 -5.21
N GLU A 80 6.87 11.43 -4.82
CA GLU A 80 7.26 11.61 -3.41
C GLU A 80 6.19 12.38 -2.62
N ASP A 81 5.63 13.43 -3.22
CA ASP A 81 4.57 14.26 -2.60
C ASP A 81 3.27 13.46 -2.46
N LEU A 82 2.92 12.63 -3.45
CA LEU A 82 1.74 11.78 -3.43
C LEU A 82 1.82 10.70 -2.35
N VAL A 83 2.95 10.01 -2.22
CA VAL A 83 3.14 8.98 -1.18
C VAL A 83 3.07 9.61 0.21
N ALA A 84 3.75 10.74 0.43
CA ALA A 84 3.68 11.46 1.70
C ALA A 84 2.23 11.86 2.04
N LYS A 85 1.49 12.39 1.06
CA LYS A 85 0.09 12.79 1.21
C LYS A 85 -0.84 11.61 1.46
N ALA A 86 -0.60 10.46 0.83
CA ALA A 86 -1.34 9.23 1.09
C ALA A 86 -1.15 8.77 2.54
N ILE A 87 0.09 8.71 3.02
CA ILE A 87 0.39 8.33 4.41
C ILE A 87 -0.31 9.26 5.41
N GLU A 88 -0.27 10.58 5.17
CA GLU A 88 -0.95 11.58 6.01
C GLU A 88 -2.49 11.46 5.99
N SER A 89 -3.06 10.87 4.93
CA SER A 89 -4.50 10.74 4.73
C SER A 89 -5.10 9.52 5.44
N LEU A 90 -4.28 8.61 5.99
CA LEU A 90 -4.73 7.40 6.68
C LEU A 90 -5.14 7.70 8.14
N PRO A 91 -6.44 7.65 8.48
CA PRO A 91 -6.96 8.28 9.69
C PRO A 91 -6.70 7.49 10.98
N ASN A 92 -6.48 6.18 10.88
CA ASN A 92 -6.32 5.32 12.05
C ASN A 92 -5.47 4.09 11.73
N ARG A 93 -5.17 3.30 12.77
CA ARG A 93 -4.35 2.09 12.68
C ARG A 93 -4.85 1.09 11.62
N SER A 94 -6.15 0.87 11.51
CA SER A 94 -6.72 -0.09 10.55
C SER A 94 -6.40 0.29 9.11
N TYR A 95 -6.52 1.57 8.75
CA TYR A 95 -6.19 2.05 7.40
C TYR A 95 -4.69 1.99 7.11
N ARG A 96 -3.85 2.18 8.13
CA ARG A 96 -2.39 2.06 7.99
C ARG A 96 -1.96 0.61 7.80
N GLU A 97 -2.54 -0.30 8.57
CA GLU A 97 -2.30 -1.73 8.40
C GLU A 97 -2.82 -2.21 7.04
N ALA A 98 -3.99 -1.77 6.60
CA ALA A 98 -4.51 -2.07 5.26
C ALA A 98 -3.54 -1.61 4.16
N ALA A 99 -3.04 -0.36 4.22
CA ALA A 99 -2.05 0.13 3.26
C ALA A 99 -0.75 -0.69 3.26
N TYR A 100 -0.28 -1.10 4.45
CA TYR A 100 0.90 -1.95 4.58
C TYR A 100 0.68 -3.34 3.99
N ILE A 101 -0.48 -3.97 4.28
CA ILE A 101 -0.88 -5.27 3.72
C ILE A 101 -0.92 -5.18 2.19
N THR A 102 -1.53 -4.14 1.63
CA THR A 102 -1.54 -3.93 0.17
C THR A 102 -0.12 -3.87 -0.39
N ALA A 103 0.77 -3.10 0.24
CA ALA A 103 2.15 -2.95 -0.22
C ALA A 103 2.92 -4.27 -0.24
N ILE A 104 2.87 -5.06 0.85
CA ILE A 104 3.58 -6.35 0.92
C ILE A 104 2.98 -7.38 -0.02
N LEU A 105 1.65 -7.36 -0.24
CA LEU A 105 0.99 -8.22 -1.20
C LEU A 105 1.47 -7.94 -2.62
N ILE A 106 1.54 -6.67 -3.01
CA ILE A 106 2.03 -6.26 -4.34
C ILE A 106 3.49 -6.64 -4.55
N VAL A 107 4.35 -6.26 -3.61
CA VAL A 107 5.78 -6.57 -3.67
C VAL A 107 6.02 -8.09 -3.68
N GLY A 108 5.19 -8.86 -2.98
CA GLY A 108 5.27 -10.32 -2.94
C GLY A 108 4.62 -11.05 -4.11
N ILE A 109 4.10 -10.36 -5.14
CA ILE A 109 3.53 -11.01 -6.33
C ILE A 109 4.59 -11.83 -7.05
N ASP A 110 5.78 -11.25 -7.16
CA ASP A 110 6.92 -11.93 -7.75
C ASP A 110 7.57 -12.84 -6.69
N GLU A 111 7.96 -14.06 -7.11
CA GLU A 111 8.57 -15.05 -6.20
C GLU A 111 9.90 -14.58 -5.59
N GLU A 112 10.49 -13.50 -6.13
CA GLU A 112 11.72 -12.88 -5.65
C GLU A 112 11.47 -11.43 -5.25
N VAL A 113 11.64 -11.11 -3.97
CA VAL A 113 11.61 -9.72 -3.46
C VAL A 113 13.04 -9.18 -3.33
N PRO A 114 13.54 -8.36 -4.27
CA PRO A 114 14.88 -7.80 -4.22
C PRO A 114 15.12 -6.87 -2.99
N GLU A 115 16.39 -6.67 -2.63
CA GLU A 115 16.77 -5.91 -1.42
C GLU A 115 16.18 -4.48 -1.38
N ASN A 116 16.08 -3.80 -2.53
CA ASN A 116 15.51 -2.46 -2.62
C ASN A 116 14.03 -2.41 -2.27
N GLU A 117 13.26 -3.45 -2.57
CA GLU A 117 11.86 -3.53 -2.20
C GLU A 117 11.69 -3.87 -0.71
N GLN A 118 12.57 -4.70 -0.15
CA GLN A 118 12.61 -4.95 1.29
C GLN A 118 12.94 -3.66 2.07
N ASP A 119 13.89 -2.87 1.57
CA ASP A 119 14.21 -1.55 2.12
C ASP A 119 13.00 -0.62 2.02
N TYR A 120 12.32 -0.57 0.87
CA TYR A 120 11.10 0.22 0.68
C TYR A 120 9.98 -0.17 1.66
N ILE A 121 9.70 -1.47 1.81
CA ILE A 121 8.69 -1.98 2.75
C ILE A 121 9.04 -1.60 4.20
N SER A 122 10.33 -1.68 4.55
CA SER A 122 10.82 -1.27 5.88
C SER A 122 10.63 0.23 6.13
N GLU A 123 10.93 1.08 5.15
CA GLU A 123 10.71 2.53 5.23
C GLU A 123 9.22 2.87 5.33
N LEU A 124 8.38 2.19 4.53
CA LEU A 124 6.94 2.34 4.55
C LEU A 124 6.34 1.94 5.91
N GLN A 125 6.82 0.84 6.49
CA GLN A 125 6.44 0.39 7.84
C GLN A 125 6.66 1.49 8.89
N GLU A 126 7.84 2.11 8.88
CA GLU A 126 8.18 3.20 9.79
C GLU A 126 7.29 4.43 9.55
N ALA A 127 7.07 4.79 8.29
CA ALA A 127 6.25 5.95 7.91
C ALA A 127 4.78 5.79 8.30
N LEU A 128 4.25 4.57 8.22
CA LEU A 128 2.92 4.19 8.70
C LEU A 128 2.86 4.07 10.23
N ASN A 129 4.00 4.17 10.93
CA ASN A 129 4.11 4.03 12.37
C ASN A 129 3.55 2.67 12.85
N ILE A 130 3.95 1.61 12.17
CA ILE A 130 3.67 0.21 12.50
C ILE A 130 4.90 -0.35 13.21
N SER A 131 4.72 -1.00 14.36
CA SER A 131 5.83 -1.62 15.10
C SER A 131 6.36 -2.85 14.36
N ASN A 132 7.65 -3.16 14.50
CA ASN A 132 8.25 -4.35 13.86
C ASN A 132 7.49 -5.64 14.22
N GLU A 133 7.06 -5.78 15.48
CA GLU A 133 6.24 -6.91 15.94
C GLU A 133 4.93 -7.00 15.16
N ARG A 134 4.21 -5.89 14.97
CA ARG A 134 2.96 -5.89 14.23
C ARG A 134 3.17 -6.07 12.73
N ALA A 135 4.25 -5.52 12.18
CA ALA A 135 4.60 -5.71 10.78
C ALA A 135 4.87 -7.18 10.47
N GLN A 136 5.59 -7.88 11.36
CA GLN A 136 5.82 -9.31 11.24
C GLN A 136 4.52 -10.10 11.36
N GLU A 137 3.66 -9.79 12.34
CA GLU A 137 2.33 -10.42 12.45
C GLU A 137 1.51 -10.26 11.16
N LEU A 138 1.52 -9.09 10.53
CA LEU A 138 0.80 -8.85 9.28
C LEU A 138 1.38 -9.65 8.10
N ILE A 139 2.71 -9.78 8.02
CA ILE A 139 3.37 -10.61 7.02
C ILE A 139 2.99 -12.08 7.23
N ASP A 140 3.03 -12.56 8.48
CA ASP A 140 2.66 -13.93 8.82
C ASP A 140 1.15 -14.19 8.58
N GLU A 141 0.27 -13.22 8.84
CA GLU A 141 -1.17 -13.30 8.55
C GLU A 141 -1.44 -13.45 7.04
N VAL A 142 -0.60 -12.84 6.19
CA VAL A 142 -0.78 -12.81 4.73
C VAL A 142 -0.08 -14.00 4.05
N PHE A 143 1.11 -14.38 4.51
CA PHE A 143 1.99 -15.35 3.84
C PHE A 143 2.35 -16.57 4.71
N GLY A 144 1.95 -16.62 5.98
CA GLY A 144 2.42 -17.60 6.96
C GLY A 144 1.68 -18.93 7.00
N GLU A 145 0.69 -19.17 6.13
CA GLU A 145 -0.01 -20.46 6.07
C GLU A 145 0.54 -21.35 4.94
N ASP A 146 1.65 -22.04 5.23
CA ASP A 146 2.10 -23.26 4.53
C ASP A 146 3.01 -24.14 5.44
N GLU A 147 2.78 -24.16 6.75
CA GLU A 147 3.29 -25.19 7.65
C GLU A 147 2.11 -25.97 8.28
N GLU A 148 1.26 -26.57 7.42
CA GLU A 148 0.47 -27.71 7.87
C GLU A 148 1.46 -28.83 8.24
N GLU A 149 1.46 -29.14 9.53
CA GLU A 149 2.31 -30.09 10.22
C GLU A 149 2.50 -31.38 9.40
N CYS A 150 3.75 -31.74 9.09
CA CYS A 150 4.06 -33.11 8.69
C CYS A 150 3.71 -34.01 9.87
N GLU A 151 2.50 -34.58 9.89
CA GLU A 151 2.19 -35.75 10.71
C GLU A 151 3.05 -36.90 10.17
N ASP A 152 4.26 -37.00 10.72
CA ASP A 152 5.11 -38.16 10.61
C ASP A 152 4.42 -39.29 11.39
N ASP A 153 3.52 -40.01 10.73
CA ASP A 153 3.02 -41.31 11.18
C ASP A 153 4.17 -42.33 11.13
N GLU A 154 5.22 -42.13 11.94
CA GLU A 154 6.11 -43.19 12.39
C GLU A 154 5.42 -43.94 13.53
N ASP A 155 4.38 -44.71 13.20
CA ASP A 155 4.00 -45.84 14.07
C ASP A 155 4.86 -47.05 13.68
N GLU A 156 6.00 -47.16 14.37
CA GLU A 156 6.78 -48.39 14.53
C GLU A 156 5.92 -49.49 15.20
N GLU A 157 5.60 -50.56 14.47
CA GLU A 157 5.74 -52.01 14.80
C GLU A 157 4.79 -52.94 14.00
#